data_AF-A0A960FYA4-F1
#
_entry.id   AF-A0A960FYA4-F1
#
_cell.length_a   1.000
_cell.length_b   1.000
_cell.length_c   1.000
_cell.angle_alpha   90.00
_cell.angle_beta   90.00
_cell.angle_gamma   90.00
#
_symmetry.space_group_name_H-M   'P 1'
#
loop_
_entity.id
_entity.type
_entity.pdbx_description
1 polymer ?
#
loop_
_entity_poly.entity_id
_entity_poly.type
_entity_poly.pdbx_seq_one_letter_code
_entity_poly.pdbx_strand_id
1 'polypeptide(L)'
;MSPRRPSLRSDLVRSGFADVEPAGEHVQALMDDGLDGLLEPADFSLAADPDRALAVLADLAGKNREGLRAILTEPVHKTRLLSLIGLSEALGAFLQRYPEHLDVLAADDLGGAHDRITAAARAEQPMLALRVAYRRELLAVAARDLSGEASLETTMAELTVLADAALQGCFLLAVDEIGEPAQQVDLAVIAMGKCGAQELNYISDVDVVFIAEPRTPEVDQDAALKVGQQIARRLMQIANAATEEGSIWEVDAALRPEGKAGALVRTVDSYVAYYRKWAKTWEFQALLKARPAAGDLELGRRYVDAVSDFVWTAADRDNFVDDVQAMRRKVEEHIPQKQADREIKLGRGGLRDVEFAVQLLQLVHGR
;
A
#
# COMPACT_ATOMS: atom_id res chain seq x y z
N MET A 1 -31.09 15.93 47.30
CA MET A 1 -31.42 15.00 46.19
C MET A 1 -30.12 14.69 45.48
N SER A 2 -29.52 13.52 45.71
CA SER A 2 -28.34 13.11 44.94
C SER A 2 -28.75 12.90 43.48
N PRO A 3 -27.97 13.39 42.51
CA PRO A 3 -28.23 13.10 41.11
C PRO A 3 -28.15 11.59 40.89
N ARG A 4 -29.18 11.02 40.28
CA ARG A 4 -29.26 9.60 39.92
C ARG A 4 -28.12 9.33 38.93
N ARG A 5 -27.14 8.49 39.29
CA ARG A 5 -26.12 8.04 38.34
C ARG A 5 -26.83 7.42 37.13
N PRO A 6 -26.44 7.76 35.88
CA PRO A 6 -26.97 7.08 34.71
C PRO A 6 -26.71 5.57 34.84
N SER A 7 -27.59 4.75 34.27
CA SER A 7 -27.34 3.31 34.19
C SER A 7 -26.31 3.03 33.10
N LEU A 8 -25.49 1.99 33.27
CA LEU A 8 -24.50 1.55 32.26
C LEU A 8 -25.12 1.49 30.85
N ARG A 9 -26.36 1.01 30.74
CA ARG A 9 -27.15 0.99 29.51
C ARG A 9 -27.33 2.39 28.88
N SER A 10 -27.66 3.42 29.67
CA SER A 10 -27.80 4.78 29.13
C SER A 10 -26.48 5.39 28.69
N ASP A 11 -25.37 5.06 29.37
CA ASP A 11 -24.04 5.56 29.02
C ASP A 11 -23.50 4.88 27.74
N LEU A 12 -23.76 3.58 27.57
CA LEU A 12 -23.43 2.83 26.34
C LEU A 12 -24.20 3.38 25.13
N VAL A 13 -25.51 3.58 25.24
CA VAL A 13 -26.31 4.16 24.13
C VAL A 13 -25.81 5.56 23.75
N ARG A 14 -25.48 6.39 24.74
CA ARG A 14 -24.94 7.73 24.49
C ARG A 14 -23.55 7.69 23.82
N SER A 15 -22.80 6.61 24.02
CA SER A 15 -21.47 6.42 23.45
C SER A 15 -21.48 5.73 22.08
N GLY A 16 -22.67 5.53 21.50
CA GLY A 16 -22.82 5.05 20.13
C GLY A 16 -23.04 3.54 19.97
N PHE A 17 -23.18 2.78 21.06
CA PHE A 17 -23.44 1.34 21.00
C PHE A 17 -24.86 1.03 20.49
N ALA A 18 -24.94 0.19 19.47
CA ALA A 18 -26.18 -0.28 18.88
C ALA A 18 -26.77 -1.46 19.64
N ASP A 19 -25.94 -2.37 20.18
CA ASP A 19 -26.39 -3.57 20.88
C ASP A 19 -25.86 -3.66 22.31
N VAL A 20 -26.73 -3.34 23.27
CA VAL A 20 -26.35 -3.19 24.68
C VAL A 20 -26.22 -4.54 25.41
N GLU A 21 -26.85 -5.61 24.92
CA GLU A 21 -26.79 -6.92 25.58
C GLU A 21 -25.42 -7.60 25.39
N PRO A 22 -24.91 -7.81 24.16
CA PRO A 22 -23.55 -8.32 23.93
C PRO A 22 -22.47 -7.41 24.51
N ALA A 23 -22.70 -6.08 24.52
CA ALA A 23 -21.78 -5.15 25.16
C ALA A 23 -21.62 -5.44 26.66
N GLY A 24 -22.67 -5.89 27.36
CA GLY A 24 -22.58 -6.29 28.76
C GLY A 24 -21.66 -7.48 28.99
N GLU A 25 -21.70 -8.49 28.12
CA GLU A 25 -20.82 -9.66 28.20
C GLU A 25 -19.37 -9.31 27.94
N HIS A 26 -19.09 -8.49 26.92
CA HIS A 26 -17.74 -8.02 26.63
C HIS A 26 -17.17 -7.11 27.72
N VAL A 27 -18.00 -6.24 28.31
CA VAL A 27 -17.59 -5.44 29.48
C VAL A 27 -17.24 -6.35 30.65
N GLN A 28 -18.04 -7.40 30.90
CA GLN A 28 -17.73 -8.35 31.96
C GLN A 28 -16.40 -9.09 31.69
N ALA A 29 -16.11 -9.48 30.45
CA ALA A 29 -14.82 -10.08 30.10
C ALA A 29 -13.64 -9.13 30.40
N LEU A 30 -13.77 -7.84 30.06
CA LEU A 30 -12.75 -6.83 30.39
C LEU A 30 -12.60 -6.61 31.91
N MET A 31 -13.69 -6.71 32.67
CA MET A 31 -13.66 -6.67 34.14
C MET A 31 -12.94 -7.88 34.73
N ASP A 32 -13.23 -9.08 34.21
CA ASP A 32 -12.60 -10.33 34.66
C ASP A 32 -11.07 -10.31 34.44
N ASP A 33 -10.62 -9.63 33.38
CA ASP A 33 -9.20 -9.40 33.09
C ASP A 33 -8.60 -8.16 33.79
N GLY A 34 -9.41 -7.40 34.54
CA GLY A 34 -8.99 -6.20 35.27
C GLY A 34 -8.49 -5.08 34.36
N LEU A 35 -9.21 -4.84 33.26
CA LEU A 35 -8.98 -3.78 32.28
C LEU A 35 -10.11 -2.74 32.23
N ASP A 36 -11.23 -3.00 32.92
CA ASP A 36 -12.40 -2.12 33.00
C ASP A 36 -12.07 -0.71 33.50
N GLY A 37 -11.16 -0.58 34.46
CA GLY A 37 -10.72 0.72 34.98
C GLY A 37 -9.88 1.58 34.01
N LEU A 38 -9.55 1.06 32.81
CA LEU A 38 -8.76 1.77 31.79
C LEU A 38 -9.63 2.35 30.65
N LEU A 39 -10.91 1.96 30.62
CA LEU A 39 -11.86 2.30 29.57
C LEU A 39 -13.08 2.99 30.18
N GLU A 40 -13.38 4.18 29.66
CA GLU A 40 -14.62 4.88 29.95
C GLU A 40 -15.55 4.79 28.72
N PRO A 41 -16.89 4.78 28.88
CA PRO A 41 -17.80 4.77 27.73
C PRO A 41 -17.49 5.88 26.71
N ALA A 42 -17.06 7.05 27.17
CA ALA A 42 -16.69 8.18 26.33
C ALA A 42 -15.48 7.90 25.41
N ASP A 43 -14.59 6.97 25.75
CA ASP A 43 -13.44 6.60 24.90
C ASP A 43 -13.91 6.00 23.57
N PHE A 44 -15.07 5.33 23.56
CA PHE A 44 -15.65 4.73 22.35
C PHE A 44 -16.32 5.74 21.43
N SER A 45 -16.49 6.99 21.84
CA SER A 45 -17.08 8.04 20.98
C SER A 45 -16.24 8.36 19.74
N LEU A 46 -14.96 7.97 19.74
CA LEU A 46 -14.04 8.09 18.61
C LEU A 46 -14.06 6.87 17.67
N ALA A 47 -14.66 5.76 18.10
CA ALA A 47 -14.80 4.56 17.29
C ALA A 47 -16.00 4.72 16.33
N ALA A 48 -15.78 4.44 15.05
CA ALA A 48 -16.87 4.43 14.06
C ALA A 48 -17.91 3.32 14.33
N ASP A 49 -17.47 2.20 14.91
CA ASP A 49 -18.29 1.08 15.35
C ASP A 49 -17.87 0.67 16.78
N PRO A 50 -18.50 1.25 17.82
CA PRO A 50 -18.21 0.96 19.22
C PRO A 50 -18.43 -0.50 19.61
N ASP A 51 -19.46 -1.15 19.07
CA ASP A 51 -19.79 -2.55 19.35
C ASP A 51 -18.68 -3.48 18.85
N ARG A 52 -18.20 -3.27 17.62
CA ARG A 52 -17.04 -4.00 17.07
C ARG A 52 -15.79 -3.77 17.91
N ALA A 53 -15.51 -2.51 18.25
CA ALA A 53 -14.32 -2.18 19.02
C ALA A 53 -14.32 -2.92 20.36
N LEU A 54 -15.45 -2.92 21.07
CA LEU A 54 -15.59 -3.60 22.34
C LEU A 54 -15.44 -5.13 22.21
N ALA A 55 -16.01 -5.74 21.17
CA ALA A 55 -15.85 -7.17 20.91
C ALA A 55 -14.38 -7.56 20.65
N VAL A 56 -13.66 -6.74 19.87
CA VAL A 56 -12.23 -6.97 19.60
C VAL A 56 -11.40 -6.81 20.88
N LEU A 57 -11.68 -5.81 21.72
CA LEU A 57 -10.99 -5.64 23.00
C LEU A 57 -11.17 -6.83 23.94
N ALA A 58 -12.40 -7.36 24.05
CA ALA A 58 -12.68 -8.51 24.91
C ALA A 58 -11.92 -9.77 24.46
N ASP A 59 -11.85 -10.02 23.15
CA ASP A 59 -11.04 -11.13 22.61
C ASP A 59 -9.54 -10.92 22.87
N LEU A 60 -9.04 -9.70 22.68
CA LEU A 60 -7.63 -9.37 22.94
C LEU A 60 -7.26 -9.47 24.42
N ALA A 61 -8.17 -9.13 25.34
CA ALA A 61 -7.95 -9.24 26.77
C ALA A 61 -7.63 -10.68 27.19
N GLY A 62 -8.39 -11.65 26.67
CA GLY A 62 -8.15 -13.07 26.92
C GLY A 62 -6.87 -13.64 26.29
N LYS A 63 -6.31 -12.97 25.27
CA LYS A 63 -5.15 -13.47 24.50
C LYS A 63 -3.82 -12.77 24.83
N ASN A 64 -3.83 -11.45 25.05
CA ASN A 64 -2.65 -10.66 25.39
C ASN A 64 -3.02 -9.51 26.36
N ARG A 65 -3.48 -9.90 27.54
CA ARG A 65 -3.87 -8.99 28.63
C ARG A 65 -2.82 -7.92 28.96
N GLU A 66 -1.55 -8.30 29.01
CA GLU A 66 -0.47 -7.37 29.40
C GLU A 66 -0.14 -6.37 28.29
N GLY A 67 -0.07 -6.81 27.04
CA GLY A 67 0.08 -5.92 25.89
C GLY A 67 -1.10 -4.97 25.75
N LEU A 68 -2.33 -5.48 25.90
CA LEU A 68 -3.52 -4.64 25.85
C LEU A 68 -3.54 -3.61 26.99
N ARG A 69 -3.19 -4.00 28.22
CA ARG A 69 -3.05 -3.07 29.35
C ARG A 69 -2.05 -1.96 29.05
N ALA A 70 -0.89 -2.29 28.48
CA ALA A 70 0.14 -1.30 28.13
C ALA A 70 -0.40 -0.27 27.12
N ILE A 71 -1.13 -0.72 26.10
CA ILE A 71 -1.76 0.16 25.11
C ILE A 71 -2.88 1.01 25.73
N LEU A 72 -3.74 0.44 26.57
CA LEU A 72 -4.87 1.17 27.17
C LEU A 72 -4.45 2.18 28.24
N THR A 73 -3.26 2.02 28.84
CA THR A 73 -2.75 2.92 29.88
C THR A 73 -2.33 4.27 29.30
N GLU A 74 -1.78 4.29 28.08
CA GLU A 74 -1.36 5.51 27.41
C GLU A 74 -2.50 6.09 26.56
N PRO A 75 -2.98 7.33 26.83
CA PRO A 75 -4.15 7.88 26.15
C PRO A 75 -4.05 7.90 24.62
N VAL A 76 -2.87 8.23 24.09
CA VAL A 76 -2.62 8.26 22.63
C VAL A 76 -2.77 6.87 22.03
N HIS A 77 -2.13 5.85 22.63
CA HIS A 77 -2.20 4.48 22.13
C HIS A 77 -3.61 3.88 22.28
N LYS A 78 -4.33 4.23 23.34
CA LYS A 78 -5.74 3.89 23.51
C LYS A 78 -6.59 4.45 22.38
N THR A 79 -6.46 5.74 22.07
CA THR A 79 -7.18 6.37 20.96
C THR A 79 -6.85 5.73 19.62
N ARG A 80 -5.56 5.45 19.35
CA ARG A 80 -5.09 4.70 18.18
C ARG A 80 -5.78 3.34 18.05
N LEU A 81 -5.77 2.53 19.12
CA LEU A 81 -6.39 1.21 19.14
C LEU A 81 -7.89 1.30 18.84
N LEU A 82 -8.63 2.13 19.59
CA LEU A 82 -10.09 2.22 19.48
C LEU A 82 -10.54 2.73 18.10
N SER A 83 -9.87 3.75 17.56
CA SER A 83 -10.17 4.29 16.24
C SER A 83 -9.94 3.25 15.15
N LEU A 84 -8.84 2.48 15.27
CA LEU A 84 -8.48 1.42 14.33
C LEU A 84 -9.49 0.27 14.32
N ILE A 85 -9.74 -0.35 15.47
CA ILE A 85 -10.60 -1.54 15.55
C ILE A 85 -12.08 -1.20 15.38
N GLY A 86 -12.47 0.04 15.68
CA GLY A 86 -13.80 0.55 15.40
C GLY A 86 -14.06 0.79 13.92
N LEU A 87 -13.04 1.11 13.11
CA LEU A 87 -13.22 1.34 11.68
C LEU A 87 -12.89 0.11 10.83
N SER A 88 -11.76 -0.56 11.09
CA SER A 88 -11.20 -1.60 10.23
C SER A 88 -11.46 -3.00 10.77
N GLU A 89 -12.43 -3.69 10.18
CA GLU A 89 -12.70 -5.11 10.45
C GLU A 89 -11.46 -5.98 10.15
N ALA A 90 -10.78 -5.73 9.03
CA ALA A 90 -9.63 -6.53 8.61
C ALA A 90 -8.44 -6.41 9.57
N LEU A 91 -8.13 -5.20 10.04
CA LEU A 91 -7.02 -4.96 10.97
C LEU A 91 -7.38 -5.36 12.40
N GLY A 92 -8.64 -5.20 12.81
CA GLY A 92 -9.13 -5.77 14.06
C GLY A 92 -9.00 -7.30 14.10
N ALA A 93 -9.47 -7.98 13.05
CA ALA A 93 -9.34 -9.43 12.93
C ALA A 93 -7.87 -9.90 12.85
N PHE A 94 -6.98 -9.10 12.24
CA PHE A 94 -5.54 -9.37 12.26
C PHE A 94 -4.97 -9.32 13.68
N LEU A 95 -5.28 -8.29 14.47
CA LEU A 95 -4.85 -8.21 15.88
C LEU A 95 -5.39 -9.37 16.73
N GLN A 96 -6.63 -9.84 16.48
CA GLN A 96 -7.17 -11.01 17.18
C GLN A 96 -6.41 -12.31 16.86
N ARG A 97 -5.80 -12.43 15.67
CA ARG A 97 -4.96 -13.56 15.28
C ARG A 97 -3.51 -13.41 15.76
N TYR A 98 -2.99 -12.18 15.77
CA TYR A 98 -1.61 -11.84 16.15
C TYR A 98 -1.59 -10.78 17.27
N PRO A 99 -2.07 -11.11 18.48
CA PRO A 99 -2.24 -10.14 19.56
C PRO A 99 -0.89 -9.62 20.10
N GLU A 100 0.22 -10.29 19.81
CA GLU A 100 1.57 -9.80 20.08
C GLU A 100 1.93 -8.51 19.33
N HIS A 101 1.23 -8.20 18.24
CA HIS A 101 1.46 -6.99 17.42
C HIS A 101 0.77 -5.73 17.94
N LEU A 102 0.14 -5.79 19.12
CA LEU A 102 -0.37 -4.60 19.81
C LEU A 102 0.74 -3.57 20.08
N ASP A 103 1.98 -4.02 20.24
CA ASP A 103 3.16 -3.18 20.49
C ASP A 103 3.35 -2.08 19.43
N VAL A 104 2.99 -2.36 18.17
CA VAL A 104 3.18 -1.42 17.07
C VAL A 104 2.31 -0.18 17.17
N LEU A 105 1.22 -0.22 17.95
CA LEU A 105 0.36 0.94 18.20
C LEU A 105 1.06 2.02 19.04
N ALA A 106 2.17 1.67 19.70
CA ALA A 106 3.03 2.60 20.41
C ALA A 106 4.12 3.24 19.51
N ALA A 107 4.23 2.85 18.23
CA ALA A 107 5.23 3.41 17.33
C ALA A 107 4.79 4.78 16.79
N ASP A 108 5.70 5.76 16.79
CA ASP A 108 5.45 7.11 16.27
C ASP A 108 5.85 7.27 14.80
N ASP A 109 6.64 6.33 14.26
CA ASP A 109 7.09 6.29 12.88
C ASP A 109 7.21 4.84 12.36
N LEU A 110 7.61 4.71 11.10
CA LEU A 110 7.89 3.43 10.43
C LEU A 110 9.35 2.98 10.54
N GLY A 111 10.08 3.42 11.57
CA GLY A 111 11.49 3.09 11.77
C GLY A 111 11.75 1.59 11.68
N GLY A 112 12.56 1.17 10.72
CA GLY A 112 12.92 -0.23 10.48
C GLY A 112 11.82 -1.10 9.85
N ALA A 113 10.68 -0.54 9.42
CA ALA A 113 9.61 -1.29 8.75
C ALA A 113 10.11 -2.02 7.50
N HIS A 114 10.92 -1.32 6.68
CA HIS A 114 11.53 -1.90 5.49
C HIS A 114 12.37 -3.14 5.82
N ASP A 115 13.22 -3.06 6.83
CA ASP A 115 14.09 -4.17 7.23
C ASP A 115 13.29 -5.34 7.83
N ARG A 116 12.26 -5.06 8.64
CA ARG A 116 11.39 -6.09 9.20
C ARG A 116 10.63 -6.86 8.12
N ILE A 117 10.03 -6.14 7.16
CA ILE A 117 9.29 -6.76 6.05
C ILE A 117 10.25 -7.56 5.17
N THR A 118 11.38 -7.00 4.77
CA THR A 118 12.32 -7.70 3.89
C THR A 118 12.99 -8.90 4.55
N ALA A 119 13.26 -8.84 5.86
CA ALA A 119 13.77 -9.98 6.63
C ALA A 119 12.79 -11.17 6.64
N ALA A 120 11.48 -10.92 6.59
CA ALA A 120 10.46 -11.96 6.58
C ALA A 120 10.52 -12.87 5.35
N ALA A 121 11.14 -12.42 4.25
CA ALA A 121 11.40 -13.24 3.06
C ALA A 121 12.31 -14.44 3.33
N ARG A 122 13.04 -14.45 4.46
CA ARG A 122 13.96 -15.54 4.87
C ARG A 122 13.38 -16.43 5.98
N ALA A 123 12.12 -16.22 6.37
CA ALA A 123 11.46 -17.05 7.36
C ALA A 123 11.18 -18.46 6.82
N GLU A 124 10.87 -19.42 7.71
CA GLU A 124 10.49 -20.78 7.31
C GLU A 124 9.22 -20.81 6.44
N GLN A 125 8.28 -19.90 6.69
CA GLN A 125 7.05 -19.72 5.91
C GLN A 125 7.01 -18.30 5.33
N PRO A 126 7.84 -18.00 4.31
CA PRO A 126 8.12 -16.63 3.91
C PRO A 126 6.91 -15.91 3.30
N MET A 127 6.02 -16.63 2.61
CA MET A 127 4.79 -16.04 2.07
C MET A 127 3.83 -15.54 3.16
N LEU A 128 3.69 -16.28 4.27
CA LEU A 128 2.88 -15.87 5.42
C LEU A 128 3.61 -14.77 6.20
N ALA A 129 4.89 -14.97 6.48
CA ALA A 129 5.70 -14.03 7.26
C ALA A 129 5.74 -12.64 6.61
N LEU A 130 5.86 -12.54 5.28
CA LEU A 130 5.80 -11.26 4.55
C LEU A 130 4.48 -10.53 4.78
N ARG A 131 3.35 -11.25 4.77
CA ARG A 131 2.01 -10.66 4.99
C ARG A 131 1.83 -10.21 6.42
N VAL A 132 2.25 -11.02 7.38
CA VAL A 132 2.19 -10.68 8.80
C VAL A 132 3.06 -9.46 9.09
N ALA A 133 4.30 -9.43 8.59
CA ALA A 133 5.19 -8.28 8.74
C ALA A 133 4.59 -7.02 8.09
N TYR A 134 4.09 -7.11 6.86
CA TYR A 134 3.43 -5.99 6.20
C TYR A 134 2.20 -5.48 6.98
N ARG A 135 1.29 -6.39 7.39
CA ARG A 135 0.09 -6.03 8.16
C ARG A 135 0.43 -5.42 9.51
N ARG A 136 1.47 -5.90 10.17
CA ARG A 136 1.98 -5.30 11.41
C ARG A 136 2.35 -3.84 11.20
N GLU A 137 3.11 -3.51 10.15
CA GLU A 137 3.46 -2.11 9.88
C GLU A 137 2.25 -1.28 9.41
N LEU A 138 1.32 -1.90 8.66
CA LEU A 138 0.08 -1.26 8.24
C LEU A 138 -0.82 -0.87 9.44
N LEU A 139 -0.81 -1.64 10.53
CA LEU A 139 -1.49 -1.26 11.78
C LEU A 139 -0.98 0.09 12.28
N ALA A 140 0.34 0.31 12.26
CA ALA A 140 0.95 1.55 12.74
C ALA A 140 0.53 2.76 11.91
N VAL A 141 0.53 2.61 10.58
CA VAL A 141 0.09 3.66 9.64
C VAL A 141 -1.40 3.96 9.86
N ALA A 142 -2.25 2.94 9.83
CA ALA A 142 -3.69 3.12 9.98
C ALA A 142 -4.07 3.67 11.36
N ALA A 143 -3.37 3.27 12.41
CA ALA A 143 -3.59 3.78 13.76
C ALA A 143 -3.34 5.30 13.85
N ARG A 144 -2.24 5.79 13.27
CA ARG A 144 -1.91 7.23 13.24
C ARG A 144 -2.78 8.03 12.29
N ASP A 145 -3.16 7.46 11.15
CA ASP A 145 -4.10 8.08 10.20
C ASP A 145 -5.47 8.29 10.86
N LEU A 146 -6.03 7.24 11.47
CA LEU A 146 -7.39 7.25 12.01
C LEU A 146 -7.53 8.03 13.33
N SER A 147 -6.44 8.20 14.07
CA SER A 147 -6.39 9.04 15.26
C SER A 147 -6.13 10.52 14.94
N GLY A 148 -5.89 10.87 13.66
CA GLY A 148 -5.59 12.23 13.22
C GLY A 148 -4.17 12.70 13.55
N GLU A 149 -3.25 11.78 13.83
CA GLU A 149 -1.85 12.07 14.14
C GLU A 149 -0.98 12.20 12.89
N ALA A 150 -1.35 11.54 11.79
CA ALA A 150 -0.69 11.65 10.49
C ALA A 150 -1.50 12.51 9.52
N SER A 151 -0.81 13.33 8.71
CA SER A 151 -1.43 14.00 7.57
C SER A 151 -1.68 13.02 6.43
N LEU A 152 -2.57 13.38 5.49
CA LEU A 152 -2.81 12.56 4.29
C LEU A 152 -1.52 12.30 3.52
N GLU A 153 -0.69 13.31 3.35
CA GLU A 153 0.61 13.22 2.65
C GLU A 153 1.58 12.28 3.38
N THR A 154 1.61 12.34 4.71
CA THR A 154 2.39 11.42 5.55
C THR A 154 1.90 9.99 5.38
N THR A 155 0.59 9.75 5.50
CA THR A 155 -0.02 8.42 5.32
C THR A 155 0.30 7.85 3.94
N MET A 156 0.20 8.66 2.88
CA MET A 156 0.51 8.24 1.51
C MET A 156 1.98 7.86 1.32
N ALA A 157 2.91 8.66 1.87
CA ALA A 157 4.34 8.38 1.80
C ALA A 157 4.68 7.09 2.56
N GLU A 158 4.08 6.89 3.73
CA GLU A 158 4.26 5.70 4.56
C GLU A 158 3.72 4.43 3.91
N LEU A 159 2.50 4.48 3.34
CA LEU A 159 1.96 3.39 2.53
C LEU A 159 2.88 3.03 1.37
N THR A 160 3.53 4.04 0.78
CA THR A 160 4.52 3.84 -0.29
C THR A 160 5.77 3.13 0.22
N VAL A 161 6.29 3.51 1.39
CA VAL A 161 7.41 2.80 2.04
C VAL A 161 7.05 1.32 2.29
N LEU A 162 5.82 1.05 2.75
CA LEU A 162 5.37 -0.33 2.95
C LEU A 162 5.25 -1.11 1.64
N ALA A 163 4.78 -0.47 0.56
CA ALA A 163 4.71 -1.08 -0.76
C ALA A 163 6.11 -1.43 -1.30
N ASP A 164 7.08 -0.52 -1.19
CA ASP A 164 8.46 -0.77 -1.60
C ASP A 164 9.09 -1.93 -0.83
N ALA A 165 8.92 -1.93 0.50
CA ALA A 165 9.41 -3.00 1.36
C ALA A 165 8.78 -4.36 1.02
N ALA A 166 7.47 -4.38 0.73
CA ALA A 166 6.77 -5.57 0.28
C ALA A 166 7.27 -6.07 -1.09
N LEU A 167 7.44 -5.17 -2.06
CA LEU A 167 8.01 -5.51 -3.37
C LEU A 167 9.42 -6.08 -3.22
N GLN A 168 10.25 -5.48 -2.37
CA GLN A 168 11.60 -5.95 -2.09
C GLN A 168 11.58 -7.34 -1.40
N GLY A 169 10.71 -7.56 -0.42
CA GLY A 169 10.53 -8.87 0.20
C GLY A 169 10.08 -9.94 -0.80
N CYS A 170 9.12 -9.62 -1.68
CA CYS A 170 8.68 -10.52 -2.75
C CYS A 170 9.78 -10.78 -3.78
N PHE A 171 10.60 -9.77 -4.11
CA PHE A 171 11.77 -9.92 -4.97
C PHE A 171 12.78 -10.88 -4.38
N LEU A 172 13.15 -10.69 -3.11
CA LEU A 172 14.11 -11.55 -2.40
C LEU A 172 13.64 -12.99 -2.35
N LEU A 173 12.37 -13.22 -2.04
CA LEU A 173 11.79 -14.57 -2.04
C LEU A 173 11.79 -15.19 -3.45
N ALA A 174 11.44 -14.42 -4.48
CA ALA A 174 11.47 -14.92 -5.85
C ALA A 174 12.91 -15.29 -6.30
N VAL A 175 13.91 -14.49 -5.92
CA VAL A 175 15.32 -14.77 -6.20
C VAL A 175 15.77 -16.06 -5.48
N ASP A 176 15.41 -16.22 -4.22
CA ASP A 176 15.75 -17.41 -3.42
C ASP A 176 15.14 -18.69 -4.01
N GLU A 177 13.85 -18.67 -4.36
CA GLU A 177 13.15 -19.82 -4.95
C GLU A 177 13.68 -20.20 -6.35
N ILE A 178 14.18 -19.24 -7.12
CA ILE A 178 14.79 -19.51 -8.43
C ILE A 178 16.21 -20.06 -8.28
N GLY A 179 16.95 -19.62 -7.25
CA GLY A 179 18.28 -20.10 -6.91
C GLY A 179 19.38 -19.59 -7.84
N GLU A 180 20.38 -20.44 -8.11
CA GLU A 180 21.61 -20.08 -8.85
C GLU A 180 21.39 -19.28 -10.16
N PRO A 181 20.40 -19.58 -11.03
CA PRO A 181 20.16 -18.77 -12.22
C PRO A 181 19.90 -17.29 -11.93
N ALA A 182 19.24 -16.96 -10.81
CA ALA A 182 18.95 -15.58 -10.44
C ALA A 182 20.22 -14.77 -10.14
N GLN A 183 21.34 -15.42 -9.83
CA GLN A 183 22.63 -14.75 -9.59
C GLN A 183 23.27 -14.23 -10.89
N GLN A 184 22.78 -14.62 -12.06
CA GLN A 184 23.33 -14.19 -13.36
C GLN A 184 22.68 -12.93 -13.92
N VAL A 185 21.65 -12.41 -13.27
CA VAL A 185 20.84 -11.29 -13.77
C VAL A 185 20.70 -10.21 -12.69
N ASP A 186 20.81 -8.95 -13.09
CA ASP A 186 20.35 -7.82 -12.31
C ASP A 186 18.94 -7.47 -12.77
N LEU A 187 18.00 -7.35 -11.84
CA LEU A 187 16.62 -6.99 -12.12
C LEU A 187 16.19 -5.83 -11.23
N ALA A 188 15.64 -4.79 -11.85
CA ALA A 188 15.08 -3.63 -11.17
C ALA A 188 13.56 -3.61 -11.33
N VAL A 189 12.87 -3.27 -10.24
CA VAL A 189 11.44 -2.98 -10.22
C VAL A 189 11.29 -1.46 -10.13
N ILE A 190 10.63 -0.88 -11.14
CA ILE A 190 10.35 0.55 -11.19
C ILE A 190 8.89 0.74 -10.80
N ALA A 191 8.65 1.43 -9.70
CA ALA A 191 7.32 1.89 -9.36
C ALA A 191 6.87 2.99 -10.31
N MET A 192 5.62 2.88 -10.74
CA MET A 192 4.92 3.79 -11.64
C MET A 192 3.66 4.29 -10.94
N GLY A 193 2.91 5.18 -11.60
CA GLY A 193 1.62 5.63 -11.09
C GLY A 193 1.73 6.21 -9.67
N LYS A 194 0.74 5.91 -8.82
CA LYS A 194 0.71 6.46 -7.45
C LYS A 194 1.88 5.99 -6.57
N CYS A 195 2.29 4.74 -6.70
CA CYS A 195 3.46 4.22 -6.00
C CYS A 195 4.72 4.98 -6.41
N GLY A 196 4.86 5.21 -7.71
CA GLY A 196 5.94 6.00 -8.28
C GLY A 196 5.97 7.45 -7.77
N ALA A 197 4.80 8.08 -7.69
CA ALA A 197 4.62 9.44 -7.16
C ALA A 197 4.59 9.55 -5.63
N GLN A 198 4.75 8.45 -4.89
CA GLN A 198 4.70 8.42 -3.43
C GLN A 198 3.36 8.90 -2.84
N GLU A 199 2.27 8.64 -3.57
CA GLU A 199 0.90 9.07 -3.25
C GLU A 199 -0.05 7.85 -3.12
N LEU A 200 0.45 6.71 -2.64
CA LEU A 200 -0.34 5.48 -2.51
C LEU A 200 -1.48 5.65 -1.49
N ASN A 201 -2.59 4.96 -1.76
CA ASN A 201 -3.69 4.82 -0.80
C ASN A 201 -3.91 3.34 -0.46
N TYR A 202 -4.72 3.06 0.56
CA TYR A 202 -4.93 1.72 1.13
C TYR A 202 -5.40 0.64 0.13
N ILE A 203 -5.99 1.01 -1.00
CA ILE A 203 -6.62 0.09 -1.97
C ILE A 203 -6.17 0.40 -3.41
N SER A 204 -4.93 0.88 -3.57
CA SER A 204 -4.36 1.13 -4.90
C SER A 204 -3.62 -0.09 -5.42
N ASP A 205 -3.70 -0.31 -6.73
CA ASP A 205 -2.75 -1.17 -7.41
C ASP A 205 -1.34 -0.55 -7.35
N VAL A 206 -0.33 -1.41 -7.35
CA VAL A 206 1.07 -1.02 -7.43
C VAL A 206 1.53 -1.22 -8.87
N ASP A 207 1.43 -0.15 -9.66
CA ASP A 207 1.90 -0.14 -11.04
C ASP A 207 3.43 -0.26 -11.10
N VAL A 208 3.95 -1.19 -11.91
CA VAL A 208 5.39 -1.40 -12.07
C VAL A 208 5.81 -1.62 -13.52
N VAL A 209 7.08 -1.37 -13.81
CA VAL A 209 7.77 -1.94 -14.98
C VAL A 209 9.06 -2.61 -14.53
N PHE A 210 9.49 -3.63 -15.27
CA PHE A 210 10.68 -4.41 -14.92
C PHE A 210 11.80 -4.20 -15.94
N ILE A 211 13.01 -4.03 -15.42
CA ILE A 211 14.24 -3.98 -16.20
C ILE A 211 15.10 -5.15 -15.79
N ALA A 212 15.74 -5.82 -16.74
CA ALA A 212 16.79 -6.77 -16.43
C ALA A 212 17.97 -6.63 -17.37
N GLU A 213 19.17 -6.83 -16.82
CA GLU A 213 20.44 -6.86 -17.53
C GLU A 213 21.25 -8.09 -17.09
N PRO A 214 22.11 -8.65 -17.95
CA PRO A 214 23.13 -9.60 -17.52
C PRO A 214 23.99 -8.99 -16.41
N ARG A 215 24.20 -9.72 -15.31
CA ARG A 215 25.04 -9.23 -14.20
C ARG A 215 26.48 -8.99 -14.64
N THR A 216 26.97 -9.81 -15.58
CA THR A 216 28.30 -9.68 -16.16
C THR A 216 28.24 -9.79 -17.69
N PRO A 217 29.22 -9.23 -18.42
CA PRO A 217 29.24 -9.28 -19.89
C PRO A 217 29.32 -10.70 -20.49
N GLU A 218 29.75 -11.68 -19.69
CA GLU A 218 29.88 -13.09 -20.11
C GLU A 218 28.53 -13.83 -20.08
N VAL A 219 27.53 -13.32 -19.36
CA VAL A 219 26.20 -13.90 -19.32
C VAL A 219 25.44 -13.52 -20.59
N ASP A 220 24.89 -14.53 -21.27
CA ASP A 220 24.05 -14.32 -22.45
C ASP A 220 22.80 -13.48 -22.09
N GLN A 221 22.53 -12.44 -22.87
CA GLN A 221 21.43 -11.51 -22.64
C GLN A 221 20.07 -12.20 -22.71
N ASP A 222 19.87 -13.12 -23.66
CA ASP A 222 18.59 -13.81 -23.81
C ASP A 222 18.36 -14.78 -22.64
N ALA A 223 19.41 -15.42 -22.13
CA ALA A 223 19.35 -16.20 -20.90
C ALA A 223 19.02 -15.33 -19.68
N ALA A 224 19.71 -14.20 -19.49
CA ALA A 224 19.45 -13.27 -18.39
C ALA A 224 18.01 -12.75 -18.41
N LEU A 225 17.49 -12.34 -19.57
CA LEU A 225 16.11 -11.87 -19.72
C LEU A 225 15.08 -12.95 -19.41
N LYS A 226 15.35 -14.22 -19.75
CA LYS A 226 14.46 -15.34 -19.38
C LYS A 226 14.40 -15.53 -17.87
N VAL A 227 15.53 -15.46 -17.18
CA VAL A 227 15.57 -15.54 -15.71
C VAL A 227 14.90 -14.31 -15.08
N GLY A 228 15.17 -13.10 -15.60
CA GLY A 228 14.50 -11.88 -15.16
C GLY A 228 12.97 -11.98 -15.29
N GLN A 229 12.46 -12.55 -16.38
CA GLN A 229 11.02 -12.82 -16.53
C GLN A 229 10.49 -13.83 -15.50
N GLN A 230 11.27 -14.83 -15.11
CA GLN A 230 10.87 -15.76 -14.05
C GLN A 230 10.78 -15.04 -12.70
N ILE A 231 11.79 -14.24 -12.35
CA ILE A 231 11.80 -13.42 -11.11
C ILE A 231 10.60 -12.47 -11.08
N ALA A 232 10.39 -11.69 -12.14
CA ALA A 232 9.29 -10.72 -12.21
C ALA A 232 7.91 -11.38 -12.08
N ARG A 233 7.68 -12.49 -12.81
CA ARG A 233 6.41 -13.25 -12.70
C ARG A 233 6.22 -13.80 -11.29
N ARG A 234 7.27 -14.33 -10.69
CA ARG A 234 7.18 -14.94 -9.36
C ARG A 234 6.94 -13.91 -8.27
N LEU A 235 7.63 -12.77 -8.33
CA LEU A 235 7.38 -11.62 -7.47
C LEU A 235 5.90 -11.20 -7.52
N MET A 236 5.35 -11.01 -8.72
CA MET A 236 3.94 -10.63 -8.88
C MET A 236 2.99 -11.71 -8.33
N GLN A 237 3.30 -12.99 -8.52
CA GLN A 237 2.52 -14.09 -7.94
C GLN A 237 2.54 -14.07 -6.42
N ILE A 238 3.69 -13.82 -5.80
CA ILE A 238 3.83 -13.76 -4.34
C ILE A 238 3.02 -12.58 -3.78
N ALA A 239 3.14 -11.39 -4.38
CA ALA A 239 2.46 -10.18 -3.93
C ALA A 239 0.93 -10.30 -4.07
N ASN A 240 0.46 -10.80 -5.23
CA ASN A 240 -0.95 -10.84 -5.59
C ASN A 240 -1.69 -12.06 -5.02
N ALA A 241 -0.98 -13.05 -4.47
CA ALA A 241 -1.62 -14.27 -3.94
C ALA A 241 -2.59 -13.93 -2.80
N ALA A 242 -3.81 -14.44 -2.92
CA ALA A 242 -4.78 -14.43 -1.83
C ALA A 242 -4.43 -15.52 -0.81
N THR A 243 -4.27 -15.13 0.45
CA THR A 243 -4.03 -16.05 1.58
C THR A 243 -5.03 -15.73 2.69
N GLU A 244 -4.93 -16.43 3.83
CA GLU A 244 -5.70 -16.09 5.04
C GLU A 244 -5.45 -14.66 5.51
N GLU A 245 -4.22 -14.15 5.31
CA GLU A 245 -3.85 -12.75 5.55
C GLU A 245 -4.01 -11.87 4.30
N GLY A 246 -4.91 -12.23 3.38
CA GLY A 246 -5.19 -11.47 2.16
C GLY A 246 -4.02 -11.42 1.17
N SER A 247 -4.15 -10.55 0.17
CA SER A 247 -3.05 -10.12 -0.70
C SER A 247 -2.23 -9.02 -0.03
N ILE A 248 -0.95 -8.88 -0.40
CA ILE A 248 -0.10 -7.79 0.11
C ILE A 248 -0.40 -6.52 -0.68
N TRP A 249 -0.21 -6.60 -2.01
CA TRP A 249 -0.53 -5.56 -2.98
C TRP A 249 -0.93 -6.22 -4.30
N GLU A 250 -1.84 -5.59 -5.05
CA GLU A 250 -2.09 -5.95 -6.44
C GLU A 250 -1.04 -5.27 -7.33
N VAL A 251 -0.02 -6.03 -7.73
CA VAL A 251 1.05 -5.55 -8.61
C VAL A 251 0.60 -5.67 -10.07
N ASP A 252 0.55 -4.55 -10.77
CA ASP A 252 0.19 -4.47 -12.19
C ASP A 252 1.37 -3.99 -13.04
N ALA A 253 1.67 -4.73 -14.11
CA ALA A 253 2.71 -4.37 -15.08
C ALA A 253 2.14 -3.81 -16.40
N ALA A 254 0.88 -3.37 -16.43
CA ALA A 254 0.19 -2.94 -17.64
C ALA A 254 0.73 -1.65 -18.28
N LEU A 255 1.48 -0.83 -17.51
CA LEU A 255 2.12 0.39 -18.02
C LEU A 255 3.40 0.15 -18.84
N ARG A 256 3.85 -1.11 -18.96
CA ARG A 256 4.99 -1.45 -19.82
C ARG A 256 4.67 -1.22 -21.30
N PRO A 257 5.69 -1.01 -22.16
CA PRO A 257 5.48 -0.85 -23.60
C PRO A 257 4.66 -2.00 -24.20
N GLU A 258 3.67 -1.65 -25.02
CA GLU A 258 2.66 -2.56 -25.61
C GLU A 258 1.72 -3.24 -24.59
N GLY A 259 1.74 -2.79 -23.34
CA GLY A 259 0.88 -3.28 -22.26
C GLY A 259 0.95 -4.79 -22.08
N LYS A 260 -0.22 -5.43 -21.93
CA LYS A 260 -0.32 -6.89 -21.71
C LYS A 260 0.28 -7.73 -22.84
N ALA A 261 0.36 -7.19 -24.06
CA ALA A 261 0.94 -7.88 -25.22
C ALA A 261 2.47 -7.75 -25.29
N GLY A 262 3.06 -6.80 -24.57
CA GLY A 262 4.50 -6.58 -24.55
C GLY A 262 5.26 -7.50 -23.61
N ALA A 263 6.57 -7.60 -23.84
CA ALA A 263 7.50 -8.31 -22.97
C ALA A 263 7.43 -7.76 -21.53
N LEU A 264 7.31 -8.65 -20.54
CA LEU A 264 7.22 -8.29 -19.12
C LEU A 264 8.49 -7.59 -18.62
N VAL A 265 9.63 -8.04 -19.13
CA VAL A 265 10.96 -7.56 -18.76
C VAL A 265 11.72 -7.19 -20.02
N ARG A 266 12.44 -6.07 -19.99
CA ARG A 266 13.26 -5.53 -21.08
C ARG A 266 14.58 -4.98 -20.54
N THR A 267 15.59 -4.88 -21.38
CA THR A 267 16.82 -4.13 -21.07
C THR A 267 16.56 -2.62 -21.11
N VAL A 268 17.45 -1.81 -20.53
CA VAL A 268 17.38 -0.35 -20.62
C VAL A 268 17.37 0.08 -22.09
N ASP A 269 18.27 -0.47 -22.89
CA ASP A 269 18.38 -0.15 -24.32
C ASP A 269 17.11 -0.52 -25.10
N SER A 270 16.44 -1.62 -24.72
CA SER A 270 15.16 -2.01 -25.32
C SER A 270 14.05 -1.00 -25.00
N TYR A 271 13.98 -0.48 -23.78
CA TYR A 271 13.05 0.61 -23.43
C TYR A 271 13.37 1.90 -24.19
N VAL A 272 14.64 2.32 -24.22
CA VAL A 272 15.09 3.53 -24.93
C VAL A 272 14.76 3.45 -26.42
N ALA A 273 15.05 2.30 -27.05
CA ALA A 273 14.72 2.06 -28.45
C ALA A 273 13.20 2.12 -28.68
N TYR A 274 12.40 1.62 -27.74
CA TYR A 274 10.96 1.70 -27.82
C TYR A 274 10.47 3.16 -27.76
N TYR A 275 10.89 3.89 -26.74
CA TYR A 275 10.38 5.23 -26.48
C TYR A 275 10.74 6.22 -27.59
N ARG A 276 11.91 6.02 -28.22
CA ARG A 276 12.35 6.82 -29.36
C ARG A 276 11.49 6.62 -30.61
N LYS A 277 11.00 5.42 -30.86
CA LYS A 277 10.36 5.07 -32.15
C LYS A 277 8.84 4.96 -32.10
N TRP A 278 8.29 4.42 -31.01
CA TRP A 278 6.89 3.99 -30.99
C TRP A 278 6.05 4.57 -29.85
N ALA A 279 6.67 5.26 -28.89
CA ALA A 279 5.93 5.82 -27.75
C ALA A 279 4.77 6.71 -28.17
N LYS A 280 3.67 6.53 -27.47
CA LYS A 280 2.53 7.45 -27.46
C LYS A 280 2.74 8.51 -26.38
N THR A 281 2.18 9.68 -26.62
CA THR A 281 2.32 10.85 -25.74
C THR A 281 1.97 10.59 -24.28
N TRP A 282 0.92 9.81 -24.01
CA TRP A 282 0.49 9.48 -22.65
C TRP A 282 1.51 8.63 -21.87
N GLU A 283 2.39 7.89 -22.55
CA GLU A 283 3.40 7.06 -21.87
C GLU A 283 4.42 7.93 -21.13
N PHE A 284 4.73 9.12 -21.67
CA PHE A 284 5.61 10.08 -20.99
C PHE A 284 4.97 10.71 -19.75
N GLN A 285 3.64 10.86 -19.73
CA GLN A 285 2.93 11.27 -18.51
C GLN A 285 3.04 10.21 -17.41
N ALA A 286 2.99 8.93 -17.76
CA ALA A 286 3.20 7.86 -16.80
C ALA A 286 4.65 7.83 -16.29
N LEU A 287 5.62 8.07 -17.18
CA LEU A 287 7.05 8.10 -16.85
C LEU A 287 7.48 9.25 -15.92
N LEU A 288 6.72 10.34 -15.82
CA LEU A 288 6.96 11.40 -14.83
C LEU A 288 7.05 10.86 -13.39
N LYS A 289 6.37 9.75 -13.13
CA LYS A 289 6.26 9.14 -11.80
C LYS A 289 7.24 7.98 -11.62
N ALA A 290 8.05 7.64 -12.63
CA ALA A 290 8.91 6.47 -12.57
C ALA A 290 10.01 6.63 -11.48
N ARG A 291 10.12 5.66 -10.58
CA ARG A 291 11.24 5.58 -9.62
C ARG A 291 11.63 4.13 -9.33
N PRO A 292 12.91 3.85 -8.99
CA PRO A 292 13.29 2.54 -8.48
C PRO A 292 12.57 2.26 -7.14
N ALA A 293 12.07 1.03 -6.99
CA ALA A 293 11.33 0.62 -5.79
C ALA A 293 11.90 -0.66 -5.14
N ALA A 294 12.37 -1.62 -5.95
CA ALA A 294 12.95 -2.87 -5.46
C ALA A 294 13.94 -3.47 -6.46
N GLY A 295 14.70 -4.48 -6.02
CA GLY A 295 15.73 -5.16 -6.81
C GLY A 295 17.02 -4.35 -6.88
N ASP A 296 17.64 -4.32 -8.06
CA ASP A 296 18.82 -3.50 -8.31
C ASP A 296 18.44 -2.02 -8.50
N LEU A 297 18.64 -1.22 -7.45
CA LEU A 297 18.33 0.21 -7.46
C LEU A 297 19.26 1.03 -8.36
N GLU A 298 20.49 0.57 -8.62
CA GLU A 298 21.42 1.25 -9.51
C GLU A 298 21.01 1.06 -10.97
N LEU A 299 20.66 -0.16 -11.36
CA LEU A 299 20.02 -0.44 -12.65
C LEU A 299 18.72 0.35 -12.81
N GLY A 300 17.92 0.43 -11.75
CA GLY A 300 16.70 1.23 -11.78
C GLY A 300 16.97 2.72 -12.02
N ARG A 301 18.00 3.28 -11.37
CA ARG A 301 18.41 4.68 -11.59
C ARG A 301 18.90 4.90 -13.02
N ARG A 302 19.71 3.98 -13.56
CA ARG A 302 20.15 4.02 -14.97
C ARG A 302 18.97 4.06 -15.93
N TYR A 303 17.91 3.30 -15.67
CA TYR A 303 16.68 3.35 -16.46
C TYR A 303 16.02 4.73 -16.37
N VAL A 304 15.79 5.26 -15.16
CA VAL A 304 15.13 6.55 -14.95
C VAL A 304 15.92 7.68 -15.63
N ASP A 305 17.24 7.69 -15.48
CA ASP A 305 18.12 8.66 -16.13
C ASP A 305 18.03 8.56 -17.66
N ALA A 306 18.03 7.34 -18.20
CA ALA A 306 17.95 7.11 -19.64
C ALA A 306 16.60 7.51 -20.25
N VAL A 307 15.50 7.47 -19.48
CA VAL A 307 14.18 7.88 -19.97
C VAL A 307 13.83 9.34 -19.70
N SER A 308 14.56 9.99 -18.79
CA SER A 308 14.31 11.37 -18.34
C SER A 308 14.22 12.36 -19.49
N ASP A 309 15.16 12.33 -20.44
CA ASP A 309 15.16 13.24 -21.59
C ASP A 309 13.88 13.12 -22.40
N PHE A 310 13.38 11.91 -22.63
CA PHE A 310 12.14 11.72 -23.40
C PHE A 310 10.91 12.29 -22.68
N VAL A 311 10.89 12.27 -21.35
CA VAL A 311 9.83 12.86 -20.55
C VAL A 311 9.83 14.38 -20.72
N TRP A 312 10.97 15.02 -20.50
CA TRP A 312 11.07 16.48 -20.52
C TRP A 312 11.00 17.08 -21.94
N THR A 313 11.34 16.32 -22.99
CA THR A 313 11.14 16.73 -24.39
C THR A 313 9.81 16.25 -24.98
N ALA A 314 8.94 15.58 -24.23
CA ALA A 314 7.70 15.02 -24.76
C ALA A 314 6.79 16.09 -25.40
N ALA A 315 6.77 17.30 -24.84
CA ALA A 315 5.99 18.42 -25.34
C ALA A 315 6.47 18.98 -26.69
N ASP A 316 7.66 18.61 -27.18
CA ASP A 316 8.17 19.03 -28.49
C ASP A 316 7.56 18.22 -29.65
N ARG A 317 6.78 17.16 -29.34
CA ARG A 317 6.14 16.33 -30.35
C ARG A 317 4.93 17.06 -30.94
N ASP A 318 4.76 16.92 -32.25
CA ASP A 318 3.59 17.45 -32.95
C ASP A 318 2.29 16.92 -32.30
N ASN A 319 1.30 17.80 -32.16
CA ASN A 319 -0.02 17.51 -31.59
C ASN A 319 0.00 16.98 -30.14
N PHE A 320 1.07 17.19 -29.37
CA PHE A 320 1.19 16.70 -27.98
C PHE A 320 -0.03 17.03 -27.12
N VAL A 321 -0.46 18.30 -27.09
CA VAL A 321 -1.61 18.74 -26.28
C VAL A 321 -2.91 18.10 -26.76
N ASP A 322 -3.12 18.06 -28.08
CA ASP A 322 -4.33 17.49 -28.69
C ASP A 322 -4.46 15.99 -28.41
N ASP A 323 -3.34 15.26 -28.46
CA ASP A 323 -3.28 13.82 -28.15
C ASP A 323 -3.62 13.54 -26.68
N VAL A 324 -3.07 14.32 -25.75
CA VAL A 324 -3.36 14.19 -24.31
C VAL A 324 -4.84 14.44 -24.05
N GLN A 325 -5.40 15.51 -24.62
CA GLN A 325 -6.82 15.83 -24.46
C GLN A 325 -7.72 14.77 -25.13
N ALA A 326 -7.34 14.25 -26.30
CA ALA A 326 -8.10 13.21 -26.98
C ALA A 326 -8.11 11.89 -26.19
N MET A 327 -6.98 11.53 -25.59
CA MET A 327 -6.90 10.38 -24.69
C MET A 327 -7.83 10.58 -23.49
N ARG A 328 -7.80 11.78 -22.88
CA ARG A 328 -8.66 12.08 -21.73
C ARG A 328 -10.16 11.97 -22.05
N ARG A 329 -10.58 12.51 -23.20
CA ARG A 329 -11.97 12.40 -23.70
C ARG A 329 -12.38 10.94 -23.87
N LYS A 330 -11.51 10.10 -24.43
CA LYS A 330 -11.78 8.66 -24.56
C LYS A 330 -12.02 8.01 -23.19
N VAL A 331 -11.21 8.31 -22.17
CA VAL A 331 -11.43 7.75 -20.82
C VAL A 331 -12.80 8.17 -20.26
N GLU A 332 -13.21 9.42 -20.49
CA GLU A 332 -14.52 9.93 -20.04
C GLU A 332 -15.68 9.22 -20.76
N GLU A 333 -15.57 9.01 -22.07
CA GLU A 333 -16.60 8.35 -22.90
C GLU A 333 -16.87 6.89 -22.50
N HIS A 334 -15.92 6.23 -21.83
CA HIS A 334 -16.10 4.86 -21.33
C HIS A 334 -16.83 4.80 -19.98
N ILE A 335 -17.09 5.93 -19.33
CA ILE A 335 -17.80 5.97 -18.06
C ILE A 335 -19.30 5.78 -18.34
N PRO A 336 -19.96 4.78 -17.73
CA PRO A 336 -21.40 4.59 -17.89
C PRO A 336 -22.15 5.86 -17.46
N GLN A 337 -23.04 6.36 -18.31
CA GLN A 337 -23.74 7.64 -18.08
C GLN A 337 -24.50 7.69 -16.74
N LYS A 338 -24.99 6.55 -16.24
CA LYS A 338 -25.67 6.44 -14.94
C LYS A 338 -24.76 6.66 -13.73
N GLN A 339 -23.45 6.60 -13.93
CA GLN A 339 -22.41 6.72 -12.90
C GLN A 339 -21.60 8.01 -13.05
N ALA A 340 -21.74 8.74 -14.16
CA ALA A 340 -20.92 9.91 -14.47
C ALA A 340 -20.88 10.95 -13.33
N ASP A 341 -22.03 11.26 -12.73
CA ASP A 341 -22.13 12.24 -11.63
C ASP A 341 -21.59 11.73 -10.28
N ARG A 342 -21.26 10.44 -10.17
CA ARG A 342 -20.74 9.80 -8.95
C ARG A 342 -19.29 9.31 -9.10
N GLU A 343 -18.72 9.44 -10.29
CA GLU A 343 -17.39 8.93 -10.60
C GLU A 343 -16.30 9.93 -10.20
N ILE A 344 -15.84 9.82 -8.95
CA ILE A 344 -14.88 10.74 -8.32
C ILE A 344 -13.50 10.68 -9.00
N LYS A 345 -13.09 9.52 -9.52
CA LYS A 345 -11.74 9.33 -10.06
C LYS A 345 -11.66 9.75 -11.52
N LEU A 346 -12.50 9.16 -12.37
CA LEU A 346 -12.41 9.30 -13.83
C LEU A 346 -13.40 10.32 -14.43
N GLY A 347 -14.38 10.77 -13.65
CA GLY A 347 -15.41 11.71 -14.10
C GLY A 347 -14.86 13.11 -14.33
N ARG A 348 -15.69 13.96 -14.93
CA ARG A 348 -15.35 15.36 -15.18
C ARG A 348 -15.14 16.12 -13.86
N GLY A 349 -14.04 16.85 -13.76
CA GLY A 349 -13.59 17.51 -12.53
C GLY A 349 -13.05 16.56 -11.46
N GLY A 350 -12.90 15.27 -11.78
CA GLY A 350 -12.42 14.24 -10.85
C GLY A 350 -10.91 14.26 -10.63
N LEU A 351 -10.43 13.32 -9.82
CA LEU A 351 -9.01 13.21 -9.47
C LEU A 351 -8.10 13.11 -10.68
N ARG A 352 -8.52 12.35 -11.70
CA ARG A 352 -7.74 12.16 -12.91
C ARG A 352 -7.65 13.44 -13.75
N ASP A 353 -8.65 14.32 -13.73
CA ASP A 353 -8.56 15.64 -14.40
C ASP A 353 -7.49 16.52 -13.77
N VAL A 354 -7.45 16.56 -12.43
CA VAL A 354 -6.41 17.29 -11.69
C VAL A 354 -5.03 16.74 -12.02
N GLU A 355 -4.87 15.42 -11.96
CA GLU A 355 -3.62 14.73 -12.33
C GLU A 355 -3.19 15.08 -13.76
N PHE A 356 -4.09 14.97 -14.73
CA PHE A 356 -3.81 15.28 -16.13
C PHE A 356 -3.38 16.73 -16.34
N ALA A 357 -4.08 17.67 -15.71
CA ALA A 357 -3.79 19.09 -15.84
C ALA A 357 -2.42 19.43 -15.28
N VAL A 358 -2.08 18.91 -14.09
CA VAL A 358 -0.77 19.12 -13.47
C VAL A 358 0.34 18.48 -14.31
N GLN A 359 0.18 17.21 -14.74
CA GLN A 359 1.17 16.53 -15.57
C GLN A 359 1.38 17.21 -16.92
N LEU A 360 0.31 17.72 -17.54
CA LEU A 360 0.42 18.49 -18.77
C LEU A 360 1.27 19.74 -18.56
N LEU A 361 1.01 20.49 -17.49
CA LEU A 361 1.80 21.68 -17.14
C LEU A 361 3.26 21.33 -16.83
N GLN A 362 3.51 20.22 -16.13
CA GLN A 362 4.87 19.72 -15.87
C GLN A 362 5.61 19.40 -17.17
N LEU A 363 4.99 18.71 -18.12
CA LEU A 363 5.64 18.36 -19.39
C LEU A 363 5.89 19.56 -20.30
N VAL A 364 5.02 20.56 -20.26
CA VAL A 364 5.15 21.78 -21.07
C VAL A 364 6.16 22.76 -20.46
N HIS A 365 6.22 22.88 -19.13
CA HIS A 365 6.96 23.95 -18.44
C HIS A 365 8.10 23.49 -17.53
N GLY A 366 8.24 22.19 -17.24
CA GLY A 366 9.20 21.68 -16.25
C GLY A 366 10.67 21.67 -16.68
N ARG A 367 11.00 22.31 -17.80
CA ARG A 367 12.37 22.39 -18.35
C ARG A 367 13.20 23.49 -17.70
#